data_AF-A0A357N4L2-F1
#
_entry.id   AF-A0A357N4L2-F1
#
_cell.length_a   1.000
_cell.length_b   1.000
_cell.length_c   1.000
_cell.angle_alpha   90.00
_cell.angle_beta   90.00
_cell.angle_gamma   90.00
#
_symmetry.space_group_name_H-M   'P 1'
#
loop_
_entity.id
_entity.type
_entity.pdbx_description
1 polymer ?
#
loop_
_entity_poly.entity_id
_entity_poly.type
_entity_poly.pdbx_seq_one_letter_code
_entity_poly.pdbx_strand_id
1 'polypeptide(L)'
;MEYNPYRAEVEKLSAEHARGRQSLNQVTSECQRYDRYDLASVQSKADVVKQVLPQRAAKLKELSDRLQRANARMTDLDHRSSIGINPLFWFSAERKQLVQQHEEAMRLCTALMQETKDAQAAHEKAREFSSQVSSSIAWYTAFDRKKADDRGVTLQRRIAEIDAALPALRSKCAELDRELAPLLLDLSTQESRRSEAEGRMASAERYDGRLNRAGNSYEKRIVHEECRAELGNGSPSQVREKSRREKESAERSIAKIKKQLELVAKRQSRRINRLVFDGKNLCHDSQGNFVGLGPLAAVMRALRTDSKKIFVFDETIRTRHGLDERRIRDVLGPGAVVHIVNGTADETVLNLAPDEHDYVVSNDRFVEYRSKAPVRYGRIFTHEIVDKHVMIKDLDVSASFA
;
A
#
# COMPACT_ATOMS: atom_id res chain seq x y z
N MET A 1 -4.64 -8.21 -4.45
CA MET A 1 -3.51 -7.38 -4.92
C MET A 1 -2.89 -7.93 -6.20
N GLU A 2 -2.72 -9.25 -6.33
CA GLU A 2 -1.93 -9.86 -7.42
C GLU A 2 -2.31 -9.42 -8.85
N TYR A 3 -3.61 -9.32 -9.18
CA TYR A 3 -4.06 -9.06 -10.57
C TYR A 3 -4.55 -7.62 -10.84
N ASN A 4 -4.72 -6.78 -9.83
CA ASN A 4 -5.14 -5.39 -10.03
C ASN A 4 -3.99 -4.42 -9.71
N PRO A 5 -3.25 -3.93 -10.73
CA PRO A 5 -2.09 -3.07 -10.52
C PRO A 5 -2.45 -1.70 -9.94
N TYR A 6 -3.68 -1.22 -10.17
CA TYR A 6 -4.12 0.07 -9.67
C TYR A 6 -4.31 0.10 -8.16
N ARG A 7 -4.56 -1.04 -7.53
CA ARG A 7 -4.78 -1.12 -6.08
C ARG A 7 -3.56 -0.64 -5.29
N ALA A 8 -2.37 -1.11 -5.67
CA ALA A 8 -1.12 -0.69 -5.02
C ALA A 8 -0.85 0.81 -5.22
N GLU A 9 -1.19 1.34 -6.39
CA GLU A 9 -1.04 2.76 -6.69
C GLU A 9 -2.03 3.64 -5.90
N VAL A 10 -3.30 3.20 -5.79
CA VAL A 10 -4.31 3.86 -4.95
C VAL A 10 -3.91 3.87 -3.49
N GLU A 11 -3.41 2.73 -2.96
CA GLU A 11 -2.94 2.62 -1.58
C GLU A 11 -1.75 3.56 -1.33
N LYS A 12 -0.77 3.57 -2.25
CA LYS A 12 0.40 4.45 -2.19
C LYS A 12 0.00 5.93 -2.18
N LEU A 13 -0.82 6.36 -3.13
CA LEU A 13 -1.28 7.76 -3.24
C LEU A 13 -2.16 8.15 -2.06
N SER A 14 -3.03 7.26 -1.58
CA SER A 14 -3.86 7.52 -0.40
C SER A 14 -3.00 7.69 0.86
N ALA A 15 -1.97 6.87 1.03
CA ALA A 15 -1.02 6.99 2.14
C ALA A 15 -0.16 8.27 2.03
N GLU A 16 0.27 8.62 0.82
CA GLU A 16 0.99 9.88 0.56
C GLU A 16 0.11 11.10 0.87
N HIS A 17 -1.16 11.08 0.45
CA HIS A 17 -2.13 12.12 0.76
C HIS A 17 -2.35 12.26 2.28
N ALA A 18 -2.53 11.15 3.00
CA ALA A 18 -2.69 11.16 4.46
C ALA A 18 -1.46 11.75 5.17
N ARG A 19 -0.24 11.31 4.80
CA ARG A 19 1.02 11.86 5.33
C ARG A 19 1.21 13.33 5.00
N GLY A 20 0.84 13.73 3.78
CA GLY A 20 0.88 15.12 3.32
C GLY A 20 -0.02 16.02 4.17
N ARG A 21 -1.28 15.60 4.39
CA ARG A 21 -2.22 16.33 5.26
C ARG A 21 -1.77 16.41 6.71
N GLN A 22 -1.26 15.31 7.26
CA GLN A 22 -0.70 15.31 8.62
C GLN A 22 0.47 16.30 8.74
N SER A 23 1.38 16.28 7.76
CA SER A 23 2.54 17.19 7.72
C SER A 23 2.10 18.65 7.56
N LEU A 24 1.08 18.91 6.74
CA LEU A 24 0.54 20.26 6.54
C LEU A 24 -0.11 20.78 7.83
N ASN A 25 -0.88 19.95 8.53
CA ASN A 25 -1.47 20.29 9.82
C ASN A 25 -0.38 20.59 10.87
N GLN A 26 0.69 19.80 10.91
CA GLN A 26 1.82 20.04 11.81
C GLN A 26 2.50 21.38 11.52
N VAL A 27 2.87 21.63 10.25
CA VAL A 27 3.49 22.90 9.84
C VAL A 27 2.57 24.07 10.18
N THR A 28 1.28 23.97 9.87
CA THR A 28 0.30 25.01 10.19
C THR A 28 0.24 25.29 11.70
N SER A 29 0.24 24.25 12.52
CA SER A 29 0.22 24.37 13.98
C SER A 29 1.51 24.99 14.53
N GLU A 30 2.67 24.61 13.98
CA GLU A 30 3.96 25.19 14.33
C GLU A 30 4.04 26.69 13.97
N CYS A 31 3.52 27.06 12.80
CA CYS A 31 3.44 28.44 12.34
C CYS A 31 2.51 29.26 13.26
N GLN A 32 1.31 28.75 13.56
CA GLN A 32 0.39 29.41 14.51
C GLN A 32 0.99 29.55 15.91
N ARG A 33 1.74 28.54 16.37
CA ARG A 33 2.47 28.60 17.64
C ARG A 33 3.53 29.69 17.60
N TYR A 34 4.27 29.81 16.51
CA TYR A 34 5.29 30.85 16.31
C TYR A 34 4.66 32.24 16.31
N ASP A 35 3.59 32.43 15.54
CA ASP A 35 2.92 33.73 15.39
C ASP A 35 2.29 34.21 16.71
N ARG A 36 1.87 33.29 17.59
CA ARG A 36 1.32 33.59 18.92
C ARG A 36 2.37 33.62 20.03
N TYR A 37 3.64 33.40 19.71
CA TYR A 37 4.69 33.28 20.71
C TYR A 37 5.10 34.67 21.24
N ASP A 38 4.79 34.93 22.51
CA ASP A 38 5.23 36.14 23.19
C ASP A 38 6.64 35.95 23.78
N LEU A 39 7.65 36.28 22.97
CA LEU A 39 9.05 36.18 23.37
C LEU A 39 9.37 37.04 24.60
N ALA A 40 8.79 38.24 24.71
CA ALA A 40 9.08 39.16 25.81
C ALA A 40 8.57 38.60 27.15
N SER A 41 7.35 38.07 27.18
CA SER A 41 6.79 37.41 28.37
C SER A 41 7.58 36.17 28.78
N VAL A 42 8.03 35.36 27.82
CA VAL A 42 8.83 34.16 28.12
C VAL A 42 10.25 34.51 28.57
N GLN A 43 10.88 35.53 27.99
CA GLN A 43 12.18 36.05 28.43
C GLN A 43 12.11 36.61 29.85
N SER A 44 11.06 37.37 30.18
CA SER A 44 10.84 37.86 31.55
C SER A 44 10.76 36.71 32.55
N LYS A 45 10.04 35.62 32.21
CA LYS A 45 10.00 34.41 33.04
C LYS A 45 11.38 33.74 33.15
N ALA A 46 12.15 33.69 32.07
CA ALA A 46 13.50 33.15 32.07
C ALA A 46 14.42 33.93 33.03
N ASP A 47 14.34 35.26 33.02
CA ASP A 47 15.13 36.13 33.89
C ASP A 47 14.77 35.94 35.36
N VAL A 48 13.48 35.84 35.70
CA VAL A 48 13.04 35.53 37.06
C VAL A 48 13.61 34.19 37.54
N VAL A 49 13.55 33.15 36.71
CA VAL A 49 14.08 31.83 37.06
C VAL A 49 15.59 31.85 37.21
N LYS A 50 16.30 32.59 36.34
CA LYS A 50 17.75 32.79 36.40
C LYS A 50 18.18 33.44 37.73
N GLN A 51 17.35 34.30 38.30
CA GLN A 51 17.60 34.91 39.61
C GLN A 51 17.26 33.97 40.79
N VAL A 52 16.15 33.24 40.71
CA VAL A 52 15.64 32.39 41.81
C VAL A 52 16.41 31.08 41.96
N LEU A 53 16.89 30.49 40.86
CA LEU A 53 17.50 29.16 40.87
C LEU A 53 18.81 29.12 41.69
N PRO A 54 19.74 30.09 41.58
CA PRO A 54 20.91 30.17 42.46
C PRO A 54 20.53 30.33 43.93
N GLN A 55 19.49 31.11 44.24
CA GLN A 55 19.02 31.30 45.62
C GLN A 55 18.47 30.00 46.21
N ARG A 56 17.68 29.24 45.45
CA ARG A 56 17.16 27.93 45.88
C ARG A 56 18.28 26.91 46.04
N ALA A 57 19.26 26.90 45.13
CA ALA A 57 20.42 26.02 45.23
C ALA A 57 21.26 26.34 46.47
N ALA A 58 21.50 27.63 46.74
CA ALA A 58 22.21 28.07 47.94
C ALA A 58 21.44 27.69 49.23
N LYS A 59 20.11 27.86 49.25
CA LYS A 59 19.29 27.49 50.40
C LYS A 59 19.29 25.98 50.65
N LEU A 60 19.19 25.19 49.59
CA LEU A 60 19.27 23.72 49.67
C LEU A 60 20.63 23.26 50.20
N LYS A 61 21.72 23.91 49.77
CA LYS A 61 23.08 23.65 50.28
C LYS A 61 23.17 24.00 51.77
N GLU A 62 22.70 25.18 52.17
CA GLU A 62 22.69 25.63 53.56
C GLU A 62 21.92 24.65 54.47
N LEU A 63 20.73 24.21 54.06
CA LEU A 63 19.91 23.26 54.82
C LEU A 63 20.55 21.88 54.89
N SER A 64 21.14 21.39 53.79
CA SER A 64 21.90 20.14 53.76
C SER A 64 23.10 20.18 54.73
N ASP A 65 23.87 21.27 54.72
CA ASP A 65 25.01 21.46 55.63
C ASP A 65 24.56 21.51 57.10
N ARG A 66 23.43 22.16 57.38
CA ARG A 66 22.84 22.21 58.74
C ARG A 66 22.35 20.84 59.18
N LEU A 67 21.70 20.09 58.31
CA LEU A 67 21.23 18.74 58.58
C LEU A 67 22.40 17.79 58.86
N GLN A 68 23.49 17.90 58.09
CA GLN A 68 24.71 17.10 58.32
C GLN A 68 25.33 17.40 59.69
N ARG A 69 25.44 18.68 60.07
CA ARG A 69 25.92 19.08 61.40
C ARG A 69 25.01 18.61 62.53
N ALA A 70 23.68 18.71 62.35
CA ALA A 70 22.71 18.26 63.34
C ALA A 70 22.77 16.74 63.53
N ASN A 71 22.87 15.98 62.43
CA ASN A 71 23.04 14.52 62.47
C ASN A 71 24.34 14.13 63.17
N ALA A 72 25.47 14.77 62.87
CA ALA A 72 26.73 14.50 63.55
C ALA A 72 26.65 14.75 65.06
N ARG A 73 25.98 15.84 65.49
CA ARG A 73 25.74 16.14 66.90
C ARG A 73 24.82 15.12 67.57
N MET A 74 23.76 14.70 66.88
CA MET A 74 22.84 13.66 67.37
C MET A 74 23.61 12.35 67.59
N THR A 75 24.43 11.92 66.63
CA THR A 75 25.25 10.70 66.75
C THR A 75 26.28 10.80 67.89
N ASP A 76 26.92 11.96 68.11
CA ASP A 76 27.81 12.19 69.26
C ASP A 76 27.07 12.07 70.59
N LEU A 77 25.91 12.71 70.71
CA LEU A 77 25.10 12.68 71.93
C LEU A 77 24.52 11.28 72.21
N ASP A 78 24.15 10.52 71.18
CA ASP A 78 23.73 9.13 71.30
C ASP A 78 24.88 8.26 71.85
N HIS A 79 26.09 8.42 71.28
CA HIS A 79 27.27 7.71 71.75
C HIS A 79 27.62 8.06 73.22
N ARG A 80 27.58 9.34 73.58
CA ARG A 80 27.91 9.82 74.93
C ARG A 80 26.84 9.52 75.98
N SER A 81 25.57 9.38 75.58
CA SER A 81 24.46 9.01 76.47
C SER A 81 24.27 7.49 76.61
N SER A 82 25.06 6.71 75.86
CA SER A 82 24.99 5.24 75.82
C SER A 82 25.21 4.60 77.19
N ILE A 83 24.49 3.50 77.40
CA ILE A 83 24.54 2.73 78.64
C ILE A 83 25.79 1.85 78.58
N GLY A 84 26.90 2.35 79.16
CA GLY A 84 28.10 1.56 79.39
C GLY A 84 27.95 0.61 80.59
N ILE A 85 29.07 0.06 81.08
CA ILE A 85 29.11 -0.93 82.18
C ILE A 85 28.96 -0.27 83.58
N ASN A 86 28.91 1.07 83.68
CA ASN A 86 28.85 1.79 84.96
C ASN A 86 27.40 2.12 85.40
N PRO A 87 26.84 1.42 86.40
CA PRO A 87 25.46 1.64 86.85
C PRO A 87 25.21 3.00 87.54
N LEU A 88 26.24 3.65 88.10
CA LEU A 88 26.10 4.99 88.69
C LEU A 88 25.88 6.06 87.62
N PHE A 89 26.43 5.86 86.42
CA PHE A 89 26.22 6.76 85.29
C PHE A 89 24.78 6.70 84.76
N TRP A 90 24.13 5.54 84.86
CA TRP A 90 22.77 5.32 84.34
C TRP A 90 21.74 6.27 84.95
N PHE A 91 21.91 6.57 86.25
CA PHE A 91 21.06 7.46 87.04
C PHE A 91 21.68 8.84 87.30
N SER A 92 22.82 9.14 86.66
CA SER A 92 23.49 10.43 86.84
C SER A 92 22.70 11.59 86.23
N ALA A 93 22.81 12.77 86.84
CA ALA A 93 22.25 14.01 86.29
C ALA A 93 22.88 14.36 84.93
N GLU A 94 24.16 14.02 84.74
CA GLU A 94 24.91 14.22 83.50
C GLU A 94 24.30 13.42 82.34
N ARG A 95 24.02 12.12 82.54
CA ARG A 95 23.37 11.30 81.52
C ARG A 95 21.96 11.81 81.19
N LYS A 96 21.18 12.20 82.21
CA LYS A 96 19.84 12.77 82.00
C LYS A 96 19.88 14.03 81.12
N GLN A 97 20.89 14.87 81.31
CA GLN A 97 21.11 16.06 80.47
C GLN A 97 21.51 15.69 79.03
N LEU A 98 22.39 14.69 78.84
CA LEU A 98 22.78 14.22 77.50
C LEU A 98 21.61 13.60 76.73
N VAL A 99 20.75 12.82 77.41
CA VAL A 99 19.52 12.26 76.80
C VAL A 99 18.56 13.38 76.39
N GLN A 100 18.36 14.40 77.22
CA GLN A 100 17.52 15.54 76.85
C GLN A 100 18.08 16.30 75.63
N GLN A 101 19.39 16.55 75.61
CA GLN A 101 20.05 17.18 74.47
C GLN A 101 19.96 16.32 73.19
N HIS A 102 20.00 15.00 73.33
CA HIS A 102 19.81 14.07 72.22
C HIS A 102 18.38 14.15 71.66
N GLU A 103 17.36 14.17 72.52
CA GLU A 103 15.96 14.34 72.10
C GLU A 103 15.73 15.68 71.39
N GLU A 104 16.31 16.77 71.88
CA GLU A 104 16.27 18.09 71.24
C GLU A 104 16.98 18.07 69.88
N ALA A 105 18.15 17.44 69.79
CA ALA A 105 18.89 17.27 68.54
C ALA A 105 18.11 16.42 67.52
N MET A 106 17.44 15.35 67.97
CA MET A 106 16.59 14.51 67.13
C MET A 106 15.43 15.28 66.53
N ARG A 107 14.71 16.08 67.34
CA ARG A 107 13.61 16.94 66.84
C ARG A 107 14.11 17.94 65.80
N LEU A 108 15.27 18.56 66.04
CA LEU A 108 15.90 19.46 65.09
C LEU A 108 16.29 18.74 63.78
N CYS A 109 16.84 17.53 63.85
CA CYS A 109 17.15 16.72 62.68
C CYS A 109 15.89 16.41 61.87
N THR A 110 14.81 15.94 62.51
CA THR A 110 13.54 15.65 61.82
C THR A 110 12.98 16.89 61.12
N ALA A 111 13.01 18.06 61.78
CA ALA A 111 12.57 19.32 61.17
C ALA A 111 13.45 19.70 59.97
N LEU A 112 14.77 19.65 60.11
CA LEU A 112 15.71 19.96 59.02
C LEU A 112 15.62 18.97 57.85
N MET A 113 15.33 17.69 58.11
CA MET A 113 15.08 16.69 57.06
C MET A 113 13.86 17.08 56.21
N GLN A 114 12.77 17.49 56.86
CA GLN A 114 11.56 17.91 56.15
C GLN A 114 11.79 19.21 55.37
N GLU A 115 12.42 20.22 55.98
CA GLU A 115 12.78 21.47 55.30
C GLU A 115 13.72 21.24 54.09
N THR A 116 14.70 20.35 54.23
CA THR A 116 15.63 19.99 53.14
C THR A 116 14.88 19.31 51.99
N LYS A 117 13.96 18.40 52.30
CA LYS A 117 13.12 17.72 51.31
C LYS A 117 12.23 18.72 50.54
N ASP A 118 11.61 19.67 51.25
CA ASP A 118 10.76 20.68 50.63
C ASP A 118 11.58 21.66 49.77
N ALA A 119 12.75 22.07 50.26
CA ALA A 119 13.69 22.89 49.50
C ALA A 119 14.21 22.16 48.24
N GLN A 120 14.45 20.85 48.33
CA GLN A 120 14.86 20.02 47.19
C GLN A 120 13.76 19.93 46.13
N ALA A 121 12.51 19.67 46.54
CA ALA A 121 11.38 19.64 45.63
C ALA A 121 11.14 21.01 44.95
N ALA A 122 11.30 22.11 45.70
CA ALA A 122 11.21 23.45 45.16
C ALA A 122 12.34 23.78 44.17
N HIS A 123 13.57 23.34 44.44
CA HIS A 123 14.70 23.49 43.54
C HIS A 123 14.48 22.71 42.23
N GLU A 124 14.03 21.46 42.30
CA GLU A 124 13.81 20.64 41.11
C GLU A 124 12.69 21.21 40.22
N LYS A 125 11.56 21.64 40.80
CA LYS A 125 10.50 22.32 40.05
C LYS A 125 11.00 23.58 39.33
N ALA A 126 11.86 24.37 39.98
CA ALA A 126 12.44 25.57 39.37
C ALA A 126 13.41 25.21 38.22
N ARG A 127 14.15 24.12 38.37
CA ARG A 127 15.07 23.59 37.34
C ARG A 127 14.32 23.06 36.12
N GLU A 128 13.28 22.27 36.32
CA GLU A 128 12.41 21.77 35.24
C GLU A 128 11.79 22.92 34.47
N PHE A 129 11.23 23.90 35.17
CA PHE A 129 10.66 25.09 34.54
C PHE A 129 11.71 25.92 33.78
N SER A 130 12.91 26.08 34.33
CA SER A 130 14.05 26.73 33.64
C SER A 130 14.38 26.02 32.32
N SER A 131 14.44 24.69 32.35
CA SER A 131 14.69 23.86 31.18
C SER A 131 13.60 24.04 30.13
N GLN A 132 12.32 23.97 30.53
CA GLN A 132 11.19 24.18 29.63
C GLN A 132 11.22 25.56 28.96
N VAL A 133 11.46 26.62 29.72
CA VAL A 133 11.55 27.99 29.20
C VAL A 133 12.72 28.12 28.22
N SER A 134 13.89 27.58 28.58
CA SER A 134 15.08 27.62 27.72
C SER A 134 14.87 26.87 26.40
N SER A 135 14.28 25.67 26.45
CA SER A 135 13.93 24.89 25.25
C SER A 135 12.89 25.61 24.39
N SER A 136 11.93 26.30 25.01
CA SER A 136 10.90 27.06 24.31
C SER A 136 11.49 28.26 23.55
N ILE A 137 12.39 29.03 24.19
CA ILE A 137 13.11 30.13 23.55
C ILE A 137 13.99 29.60 22.43
N ALA A 138 14.76 28.54 22.68
CA ALA A 138 15.63 27.92 21.68
C ALA A 138 14.84 27.48 20.44
N TRP A 139 13.68 26.84 20.62
CA TRP A 139 12.78 26.48 19.54
C TRP A 139 12.34 27.71 18.73
N TYR A 140 11.86 28.77 19.40
CA TYR A 140 11.41 29.97 18.72
C TYR A 140 12.53 30.64 17.91
N THR A 141 13.74 30.74 18.49
CA THR A 141 14.89 31.33 17.81
C THR A 141 15.40 30.51 16.62
N ALA A 142 15.25 29.18 16.67
CA ALA A 142 15.68 28.28 15.61
C ALA A 142 14.61 28.05 14.52
N PHE A 143 13.37 28.44 14.79
CA PHE A 143 12.26 28.22 13.86
C PHE A 143 12.31 29.20 12.69
N ASP A 144 12.50 28.67 11.48
CA ASP A 144 12.47 29.44 10.25
C ASP A 144 11.04 29.50 9.69
N ARG A 145 10.36 30.62 9.97
CA ARG A 145 8.97 30.86 9.54
C ARG A 145 8.80 30.80 8.03
N LYS A 146 9.76 31.33 7.27
CA LYS A 146 9.70 31.38 5.80
C LYS A 146 9.83 29.98 5.22
N LYS A 147 10.80 29.20 5.69
CA LYS A 147 10.97 27.80 5.28
C LYS A 147 9.76 26.94 5.63
N ALA A 148 9.11 27.21 6.76
CA ALA A 148 7.86 26.54 7.14
C ALA A 148 6.71 26.89 6.17
N ASP A 149 6.55 28.16 5.78
CA ASP A 149 5.56 28.56 4.77
C ASP A 149 5.82 27.90 3.40
N ASP A 150 7.06 27.95 2.91
CA ASP A 150 7.44 27.33 1.63
C ASP A 150 7.14 25.82 1.63
N ARG A 151 7.40 25.14 2.75
CA ARG A 151 7.02 23.74 2.96
C ARG A 151 5.50 23.56 2.95
N GLY A 152 4.75 24.45 3.60
CA GLY A 152 3.29 24.45 3.61
C GLY A 152 2.69 24.56 2.20
N VAL A 153 3.17 25.52 1.40
CA VAL A 153 2.76 25.71 0.00
C VAL A 153 3.09 24.47 -0.85
N THR A 154 4.29 23.92 -0.68
CA THR A 154 4.72 22.71 -1.40
C THR A 154 3.82 21.51 -1.06
N LEU A 155 3.50 21.31 0.22
CA LEU A 155 2.60 20.25 0.68
C LEU A 155 1.18 20.45 0.13
N GLN A 156 0.66 21.67 0.15
CA GLN A 156 -0.67 21.99 -0.40
C GLN A 156 -0.77 21.69 -1.90
N ARG A 157 0.23 22.13 -2.69
CA ARG A 157 0.27 21.82 -4.12
C ARG A 157 0.27 20.32 -4.36
N ARG A 158 1.09 19.58 -3.61
CA ARG A 158 1.17 18.12 -3.74
C ARG A 158 -0.14 17.42 -3.36
N ILE A 159 -0.80 17.88 -2.29
CA ILE A 159 -2.12 17.37 -1.89
C ILE A 159 -3.13 17.63 -3.02
N ALA A 160 -3.16 18.82 -3.59
CA ALA A 160 -4.08 19.16 -4.69
C ALA A 160 -3.85 18.32 -5.96
N GLU A 161 -2.58 18.06 -6.32
CA GLU A 161 -2.23 17.14 -7.41
C GLU A 161 -2.78 15.73 -7.16
N ILE A 162 -2.62 15.21 -5.93
CA ILE A 162 -3.12 13.89 -5.57
C ILE A 162 -4.65 13.88 -5.56
N ASP A 163 -5.30 14.90 -5.00
CA ASP A 163 -6.77 15.02 -4.96
C ASP A 163 -7.38 15.05 -6.37
N ALA A 164 -6.68 15.64 -7.35
CA ALA A 164 -7.11 15.62 -8.74
C ALA A 164 -6.95 14.24 -9.40
N ALA A 165 -5.87 13.50 -9.10
CA ALA A 165 -5.55 12.23 -9.74
C ALA A 165 -6.26 11.01 -9.12
N LEU A 166 -6.45 11.02 -7.80
CA LEU A 166 -6.95 9.89 -7.03
C LEU A 166 -8.35 9.41 -7.46
N PRO A 167 -9.33 10.28 -7.79
CA PRO A 167 -10.66 9.82 -8.22
C PRO A 167 -10.62 9.01 -9.51
N ALA A 168 -9.89 9.49 -10.52
CA ALA A 168 -9.75 8.78 -11.80
C ALA A 168 -9.07 7.41 -11.61
N LEU A 169 -8.03 7.35 -10.79
CA LEU A 169 -7.35 6.10 -10.47
C LEU A 169 -8.25 5.13 -9.69
N ARG A 170 -9.05 5.62 -8.73
CA ARG A 170 -10.04 4.82 -8.01
C ARG A 170 -11.13 4.25 -8.93
N SER A 171 -11.59 5.03 -9.91
CA SER A 171 -12.54 4.54 -10.93
C SER A 171 -11.95 3.37 -11.71
N LYS A 172 -10.72 3.54 -12.23
CA LYS A 172 -10.00 2.47 -12.95
C LYS A 172 -9.79 1.22 -12.08
N CYS A 173 -9.44 1.42 -10.81
CA CYS A 173 -9.30 0.31 -9.86
C CYS A 173 -10.62 -0.44 -9.67
N ALA A 174 -11.73 0.28 -9.47
CA ALA A 174 -13.04 -0.31 -9.24
C ALA A 174 -13.61 -1.00 -10.49
N GLU A 175 -13.36 -0.45 -11.68
CA GLU A 175 -13.73 -1.04 -12.96
C GLU A 175 -13.00 -2.37 -13.17
N LEU A 176 -11.68 -2.40 -12.98
CA LEU A 176 -10.90 -3.63 -13.10
C LEU A 176 -11.28 -4.65 -12.01
N ASP A 177 -11.52 -4.22 -10.76
CA ASP A 177 -12.00 -5.12 -9.70
C ASP A 177 -13.34 -5.77 -10.07
N ARG A 178 -14.27 -5.00 -10.66
CA ARG A 178 -15.56 -5.53 -11.14
C ARG A 178 -15.38 -6.56 -12.25
N GLU A 179 -14.42 -6.32 -13.16
CA GLU A 179 -14.13 -7.24 -14.26
C GLU A 179 -13.46 -8.54 -13.79
N LEU A 180 -12.55 -8.46 -12.81
CA LEU A 180 -11.85 -9.61 -12.27
C LEU A 180 -12.70 -10.44 -11.30
N ALA A 181 -13.69 -9.83 -10.63
CA ALA A 181 -14.53 -10.48 -9.62
C ALA A 181 -15.10 -11.85 -10.02
N PRO A 182 -15.77 -12.03 -11.18
CA PRO A 182 -16.29 -13.34 -11.58
C PRO A 182 -15.19 -14.39 -11.77
N LEU A 183 -14.06 -14.01 -12.38
CA LEU A 183 -12.94 -14.92 -12.60
C LEU A 183 -12.27 -15.35 -11.28
N LEU A 184 -12.20 -14.44 -10.30
CA LEU A 184 -11.66 -14.75 -8.97
C LEU A 184 -12.58 -15.68 -8.19
N LEU A 185 -13.90 -15.51 -8.31
CA LEU A 185 -14.88 -16.43 -7.73
C LEU A 185 -14.77 -17.83 -8.35
N ASP A 186 -14.64 -17.91 -9.67
CA ASP A 186 -14.44 -19.17 -10.38
C ASP A 186 -13.13 -19.83 -9.97
N LEU A 187 -12.05 -19.06 -9.82
CA LEU A 187 -10.76 -19.55 -9.36
C LEU A 187 -10.89 -20.18 -7.97
N SER A 188 -11.48 -19.47 -7.01
CA SER A 188 -11.72 -19.98 -5.66
C SER A 188 -12.57 -21.26 -5.67
N THR A 189 -13.59 -21.31 -6.53
CA THR A 189 -14.43 -22.50 -6.70
C THR A 189 -13.63 -23.71 -7.20
N GLN A 190 -12.77 -23.53 -8.20
CA GLN A 190 -11.94 -24.63 -8.71
C GLN A 190 -10.84 -25.03 -7.73
N GLU A 191 -10.27 -24.10 -6.97
CA GLU A 191 -9.30 -24.40 -5.91
C GLU A 191 -9.92 -25.23 -4.79
N SER A 192 -11.15 -24.90 -4.38
CA SER A 192 -11.93 -25.71 -3.43
C SER A 192 -12.18 -27.12 -3.98
N ARG A 193 -12.63 -27.25 -5.24
CA ARG A 193 -12.79 -28.57 -5.90
C ARG A 193 -11.51 -29.38 -5.94
N ARG A 194 -10.38 -28.75 -6.24
CA ARG A 194 -9.05 -29.41 -6.21
C ARG A 194 -8.76 -29.95 -4.81
N SER A 195 -8.92 -29.10 -3.79
CA SER A 195 -8.66 -29.46 -2.40
C SER A 195 -9.57 -30.59 -1.91
N GLU A 196 -10.86 -30.58 -2.28
CA GLU A 196 -11.78 -31.67 -1.95
C GLU A 196 -11.37 -32.99 -2.61
N ALA A 197 -11.01 -32.96 -3.90
CA ALA A 197 -10.54 -34.15 -4.61
C ALA A 197 -9.26 -34.71 -3.97
N GLU A 198 -8.32 -33.84 -3.58
CA GLU A 198 -7.11 -34.23 -2.84
C GLU A 198 -7.44 -34.88 -1.48
N GLY A 199 -8.38 -34.29 -0.73
CA GLY A 199 -8.86 -34.87 0.54
C GLY A 199 -9.48 -36.26 0.35
N ARG A 200 -10.33 -36.44 -0.67
CA ARG A 200 -10.94 -37.74 -1.00
C ARG A 200 -9.90 -38.76 -1.44
N MET A 201 -8.88 -38.36 -2.22
CA MET A 201 -7.76 -39.23 -2.59
C MET A 201 -7.00 -39.72 -1.35
N ALA A 202 -6.66 -38.81 -0.43
CA ALA A 202 -5.98 -39.16 0.81
C ALA A 202 -6.82 -40.10 1.70
N SER A 203 -8.13 -39.86 1.83
CA SER A 203 -9.04 -40.81 2.49
C SER A 203 -9.04 -42.18 1.82
N ALA A 204 -9.15 -42.23 0.48
CA ALA A 204 -9.14 -43.48 -0.27
C ALA A 204 -7.82 -44.26 -0.09
N GLU A 205 -6.67 -43.58 -0.07
CA GLU A 205 -5.36 -44.21 0.19
C GLU A 205 -5.29 -44.83 1.59
N ARG A 206 -5.89 -44.18 2.61
CA ARG A 206 -5.99 -44.75 3.96
C ARG A 206 -6.81 -46.05 3.96
N TYR A 207 -7.94 -46.07 3.26
CA TYR A 207 -8.77 -47.28 3.12
C TYR A 207 -8.06 -48.39 2.34
N ASP A 208 -7.33 -48.05 1.27
CA ASP A 208 -6.50 -48.99 0.49
C ASP A 208 -5.44 -49.66 1.40
N GLY A 209 -4.75 -48.85 2.21
CA GLY A 209 -3.80 -49.33 3.21
C GLY A 209 -4.43 -50.18 4.33
N ARG A 210 -5.72 -49.98 4.66
CA ARG A 210 -6.46 -50.83 5.61
C ARG A 210 -6.88 -52.15 4.97
N LEU A 211 -7.34 -52.14 3.71
CA LEU A 211 -7.67 -53.36 2.97
C LEU A 211 -6.47 -54.30 2.83
N ASN A 212 -5.29 -53.74 2.59
CA ASN A 212 -4.04 -54.50 2.49
C ASN A 212 -3.60 -55.13 3.82
N ARG A 213 -4.01 -54.56 4.97
CA ARG A 213 -3.70 -55.05 6.32
C ARG A 213 -4.76 -55.98 6.91
N ALA A 214 -5.96 -56.02 6.32
CA ALA A 214 -7.06 -56.84 6.80
C ALA A 214 -6.75 -58.34 6.63
N GLY A 215 -6.85 -59.10 7.73
CA GLY A 215 -6.44 -60.50 7.80
C GLY A 215 -7.46 -61.49 7.23
N ASN A 216 -8.70 -61.08 7.03
CA ASN A 216 -9.78 -61.95 6.55
C ASN A 216 -10.84 -61.19 5.72
N SER A 217 -11.74 -61.93 5.09
CA SER A 217 -12.80 -61.39 4.23
C SER A 217 -13.82 -60.53 4.99
N TYR A 218 -14.05 -60.81 6.28
CA TYR A 218 -14.98 -60.05 7.12
C TYR A 218 -14.44 -58.65 7.43
N GLU A 219 -13.16 -58.53 7.81
CA GLU A 219 -12.48 -57.25 8.02
C GLU A 219 -12.43 -56.42 6.73
N LYS A 220 -12.14 -57.06 5.59
CA LYS A 220 -12.19 -56.38 4.27
C LYS A 220 -13.58 -55.82 3.98
N ARG A 221 -14.64 -56.57 4.31
CA ARG A 221 -16.03 -56.10 4.15
C ARG A 221 -16.31 -54.86 5.00
N ILE A 222 -15.87 -54.84 6.26
CA ILE A 222 -16.02 -53.65 7.13
C ILE A 222 -15.33 -52.43 6.51
N VAL A 223 -14.09 -52.59 6.04
CA VAL A 223 -13.34 -51.49 5.41
C VAL A 223 -14.04 -50.98 4.14
N HIS A 224 -14.63 -51.87 3.34
CA HIS A 224 -15.44 -51.49 2.17
C HIS A 224 -16.74 -50.77 2.56
N GLU A 225 -17.41 -51.17 3.64
CA GLU A 225 -18.63 -50.53 4.14
C GLU A 225 -18.35 -49.13 4.67
N GLU A 226 -17.28 -48.96 5.46
CA GLU A 226 -16.85 -47.65 5.94
C GLU A 226 -16.42 -46.73 4.79
N CYS A 227 -15.67 -47.24 3.82
CA CYS A 227 -15.30 -46.48 2.62
C CYS A 227 -16.54 -46.03 1.84
N ARG A 228 -17.56 -46.90 1.73
CA ARG A 228 -18.84 -46.54 1.11
C ARG A 228 -19.59 -45.46 1.90
N ALA A 229 -19.58 -45.53 3.23
CA ALA A 229 -20.25 -44.56 4.08
C ALA A 229 -19.58 -43.17 4.01
N GLU A 230 -18.25 -43.10 4.05
CA GLU A 230 -17.51 -41.82 4.02
C GLU A 230 -17.40 -41.24 2.60
N LEU A 231 -17.09 -42.08 1.60
CA LEU A 231 -16.71 -41.62 0.25
C LEU A 231 -17.74 -41.95 -0.84
N GLY A 232 -18.88 -42.56 -0.46
CA GLY A 232 -19.98 -42.90 -1.36
C GLY A 232 -19.72 -44.11 -2.26
N ASN A 233 -18.53 -44.71 -2.22
CA ASN A 233 -18.20 -45.92 -2.98
C ASN A 233 -17.33 -46.85 -2.13
N GLY A 234 -17.70 -48.14 -2.10
CA GLY A 234 -16.97 -49.14 -1.32
C GLY A 234 -15.60 -49.51 -1.87
N SER A 235 -15.26 -49.14 -3.11
CA SER A 235 -13.94 -49.42 -3.71
C SER A 235 -12.99 -48.22 -3.59
N PRO A 236 -11.98 -48.25 -2.71
CA PRO A 236 -11.05 -47.12 -2.55
C PRO A 236 -10.29 -46.79 -3.84
N SER A 237 -9.93 -47.80 -4.64
CA SER A 237 -9.24 -47.61 -5.92
C SER A 237 -10.10 -46.84 -6.93
N GLN A 238 -11.41 -47.11 -6.99
CA GLN A 238 -12.34 -46.35 -7.85
C GLN A 238 -12.51 -44.90 -7.35
N VAL A 239 -12.60 -44.68 -6.03
CA VAL A 239 -12.66 -43.33 -5.46
C VAL A 239 -11.40 -42.55 -5.81
N ARG A 240 -10.22 -43.16 -5.70
CA ARG A 240 -8.93 -42.54 -6.02
C ARG A 240 -8.86 -42.14 -7.49
N GLU A 241 -9.25 -43.03 -8.41
CA GLU A 241 -9.23 -42.74 -9.85
C GLU A 241 -10.22 -41.63 -10.23
N LYS A 242 -11.45 -41.66 -9.69
CA LYS A 242 -12.43 -40.59 -9.91
C LYS A 242 -11.90 -39.24 -9.38
N SER A 243 -11.39 -39.23 -8.16
CA SER A 243 -10.87 -38.01 -7.52
C SER A 243 -9.63 -37.47 -8.25
N ARG A 244 -8.76 -38.34 -8.78
CA ARG A 244 -7.63 -37.95 -9.64
C ARG A 244 -8.10 -37.19 -10.89
N ARG A 245 -9.10 -37.70 -11.60
CA ARG A 245 -9.66 -37.04 -12.79
C ARG A 245 -10.32 -35.70 -12.44
N GLU A 246 -11.01 -35.63 -11.30
CA GLU A 246 -11.58 -34.37 -10.79
C GLU A 246 -10.48 -33.34 -10.50
N LYS A 247 -9.41 -33.76 -9.82
CA LYS A 247 -8.24 -32.92 -9.55
C LYS A 247 -7.60 -32.38 -10.85
N GLU A 248 -7.28 -33.25 -11.81
CA GLU A 248 -6.67 -32.87 -13.09
C GLU A 248 -7.59 -31.93 -13.91
N SER A 249 -8.90 -32.12 -13.83
CA SER A 249 -9.87 -31.21 -14.46
C SER A 249 -9.89 -29.83 -13.79
N ALA A 250 -9.89 -29.78 -12.46
CA ALA A 250 -9.83 -28.55 -11.70
C ALA A 250 -8.51 -27.80 -11.95
N GLU A 251 -7.38 -28.49 -11.96
CA GLU A 251 -6.06 -27.89 -12.25
C GLU A 251 -5.98 -27.28 -13.64
N ARG A 252 -6.49 -27.96 -14.68
CA ARG A 252 -6.57 -27.40 -16.03
C ARG A 252 -7.46 -26.15 -16.08
N SER A 253 -8.54 -26.14 -15.31
CA SER A 253 -9.45 -24.98 -15.24
C SER A 253 -8.78 -23.81 -14.51
N ILE A 254 -8.12 -24.06 -13.37
CA ILE A 254 -7.33 -23.08 -12.63
C ILE A 254 -6.28 -22.43 -13.54
N ALA A 255 -5.53 -23.22 -14.30
CA ALA A 255 -4.51 -22.70 -15.22
C ALA A 255 -5.11 -21.76 -16.30
N LYS A 256 -6.27 -22.12 -16.85
CA LYS A 256 -6.99 -21.28 -17.83
C LYS A 256 -7.48 -19.97 -17.21
N ILE A 257 -8.08 -20.04 -16.02
CA ILE A 257 -8.60 -18.87 -15.31
C ILE A 257 -7.47 -17.91 -14.94
N LYS A 258 -6.35 -18.42 -14.41
CA LYS A 258 -5.16 -17.58 -14.11
C LYS A 258 -4.64 -16.86 -15.35
N LYS A 259 -4.53 -17.56 -16.47
CA LYS A 259 -4.14 -16.93 -17.75
C LYS A 259 -5.13 -15.85 -18.19
N GLN A 260 -6.44 -16.05 -17.98
CA GLN A 260 -7.45 -15.03 -18.29
C GLN A 260 -7.34 -13.81 -17.36
N LEU A 261 -7.14 -14.02 -16.05
CA LEU A 261 -6.91 -12.95 -15.07
C LEU A 261 -5.71 -12.08 -15.49
N GLU A 262 -4.59 -12.70 -15.87
CA GLU A 262 -3.40 -12.00 -16.36
C GLU A 262 -3.67 -11.20 -17.64
N LEU A 263 -4.44 -11.74 -18.57
CA LEU A 263 -4.79 -11.05 -19.81
C LEU A 263 -5.66 -9.82 -19.55
N VAL A 264 -6.66 -9.94 -18.69
CA VAL A 264 -7.52 -8.81 -18.28
C VAL A 264 -6.69 -7.72 -17.61
N ALA A 265 -5.84 -8.10 -16.65
CA ALA A 265 -4.94 -7.18 -15.96
C ALA A 265 -3.98 -6.46 -16.91
N LYS A 266 -3.34 -7.22 -17.81
CA LYS A 266 -2.40 -6.70 -18.83
C LYS A 266 -3.10 -5.77 -19.81
N ARG A 267 -4.34 -6.07 -20.20
CA ARG A 267 -5.12 -5.21 -21.10
C ARG A 267 -5.42 -3.87 -20.44
N GLN A 268 -5.97 -3.88 -19.22
CA GLN A 268 -6.37 -2.65 -18.55
C GLN A 268 -5.18 -1.77 -18.15
N SER A 269 -4.02 -2.34 -17.84
CA SER A 269 -2.79 -1.59 -17.50
C SER A 269 -1.95 -1.18 -18.71
N ARG A 270 -2.35 -1.57 -19.92
CA ARG A 270 -1.57 -1.33 -21.14
C ARG A 270 -1.53 0.16 -21.45
N ARG A 271 -0.32 0.72 -21.49
CA ARG A 271 -0.09 2.03 -22.07
C ARG A 271 -0.08 1.91 -23.59
N ILE A 272 -0.93 2.69 -24.26
CA ILE A 272 -1.03 2.76 -25.72
C ILE A 272 -0.83 4.22 -26.12
N ASN A 273 0.28 4.52 -26.79
CA ASN A 273 0.55 5.87 -27.29
C ASN A 273 -0.03 6.04 -28.71
N ARG A 274 0.05 4.98 -29.53
CA ARG A 274 -0.39 4.98 -30.93
C ARG A 274 -1.02 3.65 -31.31
N LEU A 275 -2.08 3.72 -32.11
CA LEU A 275 -2.69 2.60 -32.80
C LEU A 275 -2.57 2.81 -34.30
N VAL A 276 -1.94 1.85 -34.98
CA VAL A 276 -1.82 1.81 -36.44
C VAL A 276 -2.73 0.71 -36.96
N PHE A 277 -3.80 1.10 -37.64
CA PHE A 277 -4.78 0.22 -38.22
C PHE A 277 -4.39 -0.10 -39.65
N ASP A 278 -4.33 -1.38 -39.97
CA ASP A 278 -4.37 -1.87 -41.33
C ASP A 278 -5.79 -1.69 -41.86
N GLY A 279 -6.02 -0.53 -42.48
CA GLY A 279 -7.35 -0.05 -42.84
C GLY A 279 -8.02 -0.98 -43.83
N LYS A 280 -7.27 -1.55 -44.77
CA LYS A 280 -7.85 -2.51 -45.73
C LYS A 280 -8.27 -3.81 -45.05
N ASN A 281 -7.45 -4.34 -44.14
CA ASN A 281 -7.78 -5.57 -43.41
C ASN A 281 -9.04 -5.41 -42.54
N LEU A 282 -9.27 -4.22 -41.98
CA LEU A 282 -10.48 -3.87 -41.22
C LEU A 282 -11.72 -3.58 -42.09
N CYS A 283 -11.55 -3.41 -43.40
CA CYS A 283 -12.67 -3.26 -44.34
C CYS A 283 -13.17 -4.60 -44.92
N HIS A 284 -12.58 -5.73 -44.51
CA HIS A 284 -12.97 -7.05 -45.01
C HIS A 284 -13.45 -7.95 -43.88
N ASP A 285 -14.49 -8.73 -44.14
CA ASP A 285 -14.97 -9.74 -43.21
C ASP A 285 -14.10 -11.01 -43.21
N SER A 286 -14.46 -12.00 -42.39
CA SER A 286 -13.76 -13.28 -42.31
C SER A 286 -13.80 -14.12 -43.59
N GLN A 287 -14.70 -13.80 -44.53
CA GLN A 287 -14.82 -14.43 -45.84
C GLN A 287 -14.02 -13.68 -46.91
N GLY A 288 -13.43 -12.54 -46.57
CA GLY A 288 -12.67 -11.69 -47.48
C GLY A 288 -13.56 -10.77 -48.34
N ASN A 289 -14.83 -10.58 -47.98
CA ASN A 289 -15.72 -9.64 -48.67
C ASN A 289 -15.50 -8.23 -48.14
N PHE A 290 -15.49 -7.25 -49.03
CA PHE A 290 -15.41 -5.85 -48.65
C PHE A 290 -16.74 -5.38 -48.02
N VAL A 291 -16.67 -4.97 -46.75
CA VAL A 291 -17.82 -4.49 -45.96
C VAL A 291 -17.85 -2.96 -45.79
N GLY A 292 -17.00 -2.24 -46.51
CA GLY A 292 -16.93 -0.79 -46.46
C GLY A 292 -16.18 -0.24 -45.24
N LEU A 293 -16.35 1.05 -44.97
CA LEU A 293 -15.71 1.76 -43.86
C LEU A 293 -16.48 1.68 -42.53
N GLY A 294 -17.65 1.02 -42.52
CA GLY A 294 -18.50 0.86 -41.35
C GLY A 294 -17.77 0.31 -40.11
N PRO A 295 -16.98 -0.77 -40.22
CA PRO A 295 -16.21 -1.29 -39.09
C PRO A 295 -15.25 -0.25 -38.51
N LEU A 296 -14.51 0.48 -39.36
CA LEU A 296 -13.54 1.47 -38.88
C LEU A 296 -14.23 2.63 -38.16
N ALA A 297 -15.37 3.10 -38.67
CA ALA A 297 -16.16 4.14 -38.01
C ALA A 297 -16.69 3.66 -36.65
N ALA A 298 -17.14 2.40 -36.56
CA ALA A 298 -17.58 1.81 -35.31
C ALA A 298 -16.43 1.66 -34.30
N VAL A 299 -15.25 1.22 -34.75
CA VAL A 299 -14.04 1.17 -33.91
C VAL A 299 -13.68 2.57 -33.41
N MET A 300 -13.65 3.58 -34.26
CA MET A 300 -13.34 4.97 -33.86
C MET A 300 -14.28 5.49 -32.78
N ARG A 301 -15.59 5.20 -32.87
CA ARG A 301 -16.58 5.59 -31.85
C ARG A 301 -16.43 4.81 -30.53
N ALA A 302 -16.03 3.54 -30.62
CA ALA A 302 -15.96 2.65 -29.47
C ALA A 302 -14.63 2.74 -28.70
N LEU A 303 -13.55 3.22 -29.33
CA LEU A 303 -12.24 3.33 -28.71
C LEU A 303 -12.24 4.36 -27.57
N ARG A 304 -12.01 3.88 -26.34
CA ARG A 304 -11.93 4.70 -25.12
C ARG A 304 -10.49 5.11 -24.77
N THR A 305 -9.68 5.40 -25.78
CA THR A 305 -8.25 5.72 -25.61
C THR A 305 -7.90 7.05 -26.27
N ASP A 306 -7.06 7.83 -25.60
CA ASP A 306 -6.51 9.09 -26.13
C ASP A 306 -5.31 8.87 -27.07
N SER A 307 -4.96 7.61 -27.36
CA SER A 307 -3.87 7.27 -28.28
C SER A 307 -4.04 7.91 -29.66
N LYS A 308 -2.93 8.14 -30.35
CA LYS A 308 -2.95 8.61 -31.74
C LYS A 308 -3.45 7.46 -32.64
N LYS A 309 -4.49 7.70 -33.45
CA LYS A 309 -5.06 6.71 -34.37
C LYS A 309 -4.58 6.99 -35.79
N ILE A 310 -3.91 6.02 -36.41
CA ILE A 310 -3.41 6.10 -37.77
C ILE A 310 -4.00 4.95 -38.58
N PHE A 311 -4.63 5.25 -39.70
CA PHE A 311 -5.20 4.26 -40.61
C PHE A 311 -4.39 4.26 -41.89
N VAL A 312 -3.79 3.12 -42.20
CA VAL A 312 -2.98 2.93 -43.40
C VAL A 312 -3.78 2.08 -44.38
N PHE A 313 -3.90 2.54 -45.61
CA PHE A 313 -4.53 1.79 -46.69
C PHE A 313 -3.54 1.61 -47.83
N ASP A 314 -3.67 0.51 -48.54
CA ASP A 314 -2.98 0.34 -49.82
C ASP A 314 -3.65 1.18 -50.92
N GLU A 315 -2.99 1.30 -52.06
CA GLU A 315 -3.50 2.05 -53.20
C GLU A 315 -4.82 1.48 -53.76
N THR A 316 -5.10 0.20 -53.49
CA THR A 316 -6.29 -0.48 -54.02
C THR A 316 -7.59 0.06 -53.44
N ILE A 317 -7.54 0.70 -52.26
CA ILE A 317 -8.71 1.39 -51.69
C ILE A 317 -9.24 2.50 -52.62
N ARG A 318 -8.32 3.17 -53.34
CA ARG A 318 -8.67 4.19 -54.34
C ARG A 318 -9.12 3.54 -55.64
N THR A 319 -8.31 2.62 -56.17
CA THR A 319 -8.52 2.10 -57.54
C THR A 319 -9.70 1.14 -57.65
N ARG A 320 -9.98 0.34 -56.62
CA ARG A 320 -11.09 -0.64 -56.65
C ARG A 320 -12.37 -0.15 -55.97
N HIS A 321 -12.25 0.69 -54.94
CA HIS A 321 -13.40 1.07 -54.12
C HIS A 321 -13.75 2.57 -54.23
N GLY A 322 -12.98 3.37 -54.97
CA GLY A 322 -13.28 4.79 -55.20
C GLY A 322 -13.24 5.64 -53.93
N LEU A 323 -12.50 5.20 -52.91
CA LEU A 323 -12.37 5.88 -51.63
C LEU A 323 -11.05 6.63 -51.60
N ASP A 324 -11.12 7.95 -51.69
CA ASP A 324 -9.98 8.84 -51.50
C ASP A 324 -9.77 9.17 -50.01
N GLU A 325 -8.65 9.81 -49.71
CA GLU A 325 -8.27 10.14 -48.34
C GLU A 325 -9.30 11.07 -47.65
N ARG A 326 -9.93 11.95 -48.43
CA ARG A 326 -10.93 12.90 -47.92
C ARG A 326 -12.18 12.16 -47.47
N ARG A 327 -12.74 11.29 -48.32
CA ARG A 327 -13.92 10.48 -47.99
C ARG A 327 -13.68 9.59 -46.78
N ILE A 328 -12.49 8.99 -46.68
CA ILE A 328 -12.15 8.16 -45.52
C ILE A 328 -12.09 9.02 -44.25
N ARG A 329 -11.43 10.19 -44.30
CA ARG A 329 -11.39 11.12 -43.16
C ARG A 329 -12.78 11.61 -42.74
N ASP A 330 -13.66 11.89 -43.69
CA ASP A 330 -15.03 12.33 -43.41
C ASP A 330 -15.81 11.27 -42.62
N VAL A 331 -15.57 9.98 -42.89
CA VAL A 331 -16.20 8.86 -42.16
C VAL A 331 -15.57 8.62 -40.79
N LEU A 332 -14.25 8.70 -40.66
CA LEU A 332 -13.54 8.43 -39.40
C LEU A 332 -13.62 9.59 -38.40
N GLY A 333 -13.87 10.80 -38.90
CA GLY A 333 -14.01 12.00 -38.10
C GLY A 333 -12.67 12.59 -37.62
N PRO A 334 -12.74 13.64 -36.77
CA PRO A 334 -11.57 14.36 -36.30
C PRO A 334 -10.68 13.47 -35.42
N GLY A 335 -9.36 13.60 -35.59
CA GLY A 335 -8.34 12.87 -34.82
C GLY A 335 -7.84 11.57 -35.45
N ALA A 336 -8.45 11.10 -36.54
CA ALA A 336 -7.89 10.03 -37.36
C ALA A 336 -6.85 10.59 -38.35
N VAL A 337 -5.65 10.01 -38.35
CA VAL A 337 -4.67 10.24 -39.42
C VAL A 337 -4.87 9.16 -40.47
N VAL A 338 -5.16 9.55 -41.70
CA VAL A 338 -5.32 8.61 -42.81
C VAL A 338 -4.11 8.72 -43.72
N HIS A 339 -3.53 7.58 -44.07
CA HIS A 339 -2.42 7.49 -45.01
C HIS A 339 -2.71 6.42 -46.06
N ILE A 340 -2.61 6.78 -47.33
CA ILE A 340 -2.77 5.84 -48.44
C ILE A 340 -1.41 5.72 -49.11
N VAL A 341 -0.82 4.52 -49.09
CA VAL A 341 0.50 4.27 -49.67
C VAL A 341 0.40 3.94 -51.15
N ASN A 342 1.49 4.18 -51.88
CA ASN A 342 1.67 3.67 -53.24
C ASN A 342 2.23 2.24 -53.12
N GLY A 343 1.46 1.23 -53.53
CA GLY A 343 1.81 -0.19 -53.32
C GLY A 343 1.18 -0.82 -52.07
N THR A 344 1.88 -1.80 -51.46
CA THR A 344 1.38 -2.57 -50.31
C THR A 344 1.53 -1.82 -48.99
N ALA A 345 0.52 -1.92 -48.12
CA ALA A 345 0.50 -1.21 -46.84
C ALA A 345 1.33 -1.87 -45.74
N ASP A 346 1.62 -3.16 -45.87
CA ASP A 346 2.12 -4.04 -44.79
C ASP A 346 3.36 -3.49 -44.09
N GLU A 347 4.39 -3.11 -44.84
CA GLU A 347 5.62 -2.59 -44.23
C GLU A 347 5.39 -1.22 -43.57
N THR A 348 4.56 -0.37 -44.18
CA THR A 348 4.26 0.97 -43.67
C THR A 348 3.47 0.90 -42.37
N VAL A 349 2.50 -0.02 -42.27
CA VAL A 349 1.75 -0.29 -41.04
C VAL A 349 2.71 -0.62 -39.89
N LEU A 350 3.71 -1.47 -40.13
CA LEU A 350 4.68 -1.87 -39.11
C LEU A 350 5.66 -0.74 -38.77
N ASN A 351 6.14 0.01 -39.77
CA ASN A 351 7.09 1.10 -39.58
C ASN A 351 6.50 2.30 -38.82
N LEU A 352 5.17 2.47 -38.86
CA LEU A 352 4.48 3.53 -38.12
C LEU A 352 4.26 3.20 -36.64
N ALA A 353 4.66 2.01 -36.18
CA ALA A 353 4.60 1.59 -34.78
C ALA A 353 6.00 1.25 -34.19
N PRO A 354 6.99 2.15 -34.26
CA PRO A 354 8.37 1.86 -33.86
C PRO A 354 8.52 1.65 -32.35
N ASP A 355 7.78 2.41 -31.54
CA ASP A 355 7.99 2.51 -30.09
C ASP A 355 7.32 1.37 -29.31
N GLU A 356 7.76 1.12 -28.08
CA GLU A 356 7.28 0.01 -27.22
C GLU A 356 5.77 0.04 -26.96
N HIS A 357 5.16 1.24 -26.91
CA HIS A 357 3.74 1.45 -26.62
C HIS A 357 2.90 1.78 -27.86
N ASP A 358 3.46 1.55 -29.04
CA ASP A 358 2.71 1.62 -30.29
C ASP A 358 2.17 0.22 -30.62
N TYR A 359 0.99 0.12 -31.20
CA TYR A 359 0.39 -1.18 -31.52
C TYR A 359 -0.24 -1.16 -32.91
N VAL A 360 -0.23 -2.32 -33.55
CA VAL A 360 -0.83 -2.53 -34.86
C VAL A 360 -2.15 -3.27 -34.71
N VAL A 361 -3.16 -2.94 -35.50
CA VAL A 361 -4.40 -3.71 -35.61
C VAL A 361 -4.50 -4.29 -37.01
N SER A 362 -4.38 -5.62 -37.12
CA SER A 362 -4.52 -6.39 -38.36
C SER A 362 -4.69 -7.87 -38.03
N ASN A 363 -5.36 -8.61 -38.91
CA ASN A 363 -5.37 -10.08 -38.89
C ASN A 363 -4.24 -10.70 -39.70
N ASP A 364 -3.44 -9.91 -40.40
CA ASP A 364 -2.23 -10.40 -41.07
C ASP A 364 -1.18 -10.82 -40.03
N ARG A 365 -0.50 -11.92 -40.32
CA ARG A 365 0.60 -12.46 -39.52
C ARG A 365 1.94 -11.80 -39.86
N PHE A 366 2.02 -11.04 -40.95
CA PHE A 366 3.24 -10.35 -41.41
C PHE A 366 4.47 -11.27 -41.42
N VAL A 367 4.31 -12.47 -41.97
CA VAL A 367 5.31 -13.56 -41.88
C VAL A 367 6.66 -13.17 -42.49
N GLU A 368 6.67 -12.25 -43.45
CA GLU A 368 7.86 -11.72 -44.12
C GLU A 368 8.58 -10.62 -43.31
N TYR A 369 7.92 -10.05 -42.30
CA TYR A 369 8.41 -8.90 -41.52
C TYR A 369 8.72 -9.25 -40.05
N ARG A 370 9.12 -10.49 -39.76
CA ARG A 370 9.37 -10.99 -38.39
C ARG A 370 10.37 -10.16 -37.57
N SER A 371 11.29 -9.44 -38.22
CA SER A 371 12.28 -8.58 -37.57
C SER A 371 11.70 -7.24 -37.11
N LYS A 372 10.58 -6.79 -37.67
CA LYS A 372 9.93 -5.53 -37.28
C LYS A 372 9.38 -5.65 -35.87
N ALA A 373 9.53 -4.56 -35.10
CA ALA A 373 9.25 -4.56 -33.68
C ALA A 373 7.80 -4.97 -33.32
N PRO A 374 6.74 -4.58 -34.06
CA PRO A 374 5.39 -5.02 -33.72
C PRO A 374 5.20 -6.54 -33.83
N VAL A 375 5.82 -7.19 -34.81
CA VAL A 375 5.76 -8.65 -34.99
C VAL A 375 6.61 -9.34 -33.93
N ARG A 376 7.87 -8.93 -33.78
CA ARG A 376 8.84 -9.55 -32.86
C ARG A 376 8.37 -9.53 -31.41
N TYR A 377 7.73 -8.44 -30.98
CA TYR A 377 7.31 -8.24 -29.59
C TYR A 377 5.81 -8.51 -29.35
N GLY A 378 5.09 -9.04 -30.35
CA GLY A 378 3.67 -9.39 -30.21
C GLY A 378 2.77 -8.19 -29.93
N ARG A 379 3.00 -7.06 -30.62
CA ARG A 379 2.21 -5.81 -30.51
C ARG A 379 1.18 -5.68 -31.63
N ILE A 380 0.66 -6.81 -32.11
CA ILE A 380 -0.40 -6.87 -33.13
C ILE A 380 -1.68 -7.35 -32.47
N PHE A 381 -2.75 -6.55 -32.58
CA PHE A 381 -4.09 -6.90 -32.15
C PHE A 381 -4.91 -7.36 -33.34
N THR A 382 -5.59 -8.48 -33.16
CA THR A 382 -6.49 -9.05 -34.15
C THR A 382 -7.92 -8.54 -33.95
N HIS A 383 -8.68 -8.50 -35.03
CA HIS A 383 -10.10 -8.14 -35.02
C HIS A 383 -10.98 -9.24 -35.58
N GLU A 384 -12.22 -9.27 -35.16
CA GLU A 384 -13.25 -10.16 -35.69
C GLU A 384 -14.41 -9.30 -36.21
N ILE A 385 -14.88 -9.59 -37.42
CA ILE A 385 -16.08 -8.97 -38.00
C ILE A 385 -17.09 -10.08 -38.29
N VAL A 386 -18.24 -10.02 -37.62
CA VAL A 386 -19.33 -11.00 -37.74
C VAL A 386 -20.65 -10.26 -37.66
N ASP A 387 -21.55 -10.51 -38.61
CA ASP A 387 -22.92 -9.97 -38.63
C ASP A 387 -23.00 -8.47 -38.29
N LYS A 388 -22.26 -7.65 -39.05
CA LYS A 388 -22.15 -6.19 -38.86
C LYS A 388 -21.70 -5.76 -37.47
N HIS A 389 -20.95 -6.61 -36.79
CA HIS A 389 -20.34 -6.34 -35.50
C HIS A 389 -18.83 -6.49 -35.60
N VAL A 390 -18.07 -5.49 -35.12
CA VAL A 390 -16.61 -5.51 -35.07
C VAL A 390 -16.14 -5.64 -33.62
N MET A 391 -15.17 -6.53 -33.40
CA MET A 391 -14.62 -6.82 -32.09
C MET A 391 -13.09 -6.77 -32.11
N ILE A 392 -12.49 -6.06 -31.15
CA ILE A 392 -11.03 -6.06 -30.90
C ILE A 392 -10.84 -6.29 -29.41
N LYS A 393 -10.67 -7.55 -29.02
CA LYS A 393 -10.64 -8.01 -27.61
C LYS A 393 -9.56 -7.32 -26.77
N ASP A 394 -8.40 -7.09 -27.38
CA ASP A 394 -7.25 -6.41 -26.77
C ASP A 394 -7.46 -4.91 -26.52
N LEU A 395 -8.46 -4.30 -27.16
CA LEU A 395 -8.81 -2.89 -27.00
C LEU A 395 -10.16 -2.69 -26.30
N ASP A 396 -10.81 -3.78 -25.86
CA ASP A 396 -12.17 -3.79 -25.32
C ASP A 396 -13.19 -3.10 -26.25
N VAL A 397 -13.00 -3.29 -27.57
CA VAL A 397 -13.91 -2.76 -28.59
C VAL A 397 -14.87 -3.86 -29.00
N SER A 398 -16.17 -3.58 -28.89
CA SER A 398 -17.26 -4.37 -29.44
C SER A 398 -18.35 -3.41 -29.91
N ALA A 399 -18.59 -3.31 -31.22
CA ALA A 399 -19.49 -2.30 -31.76
C ALA A 399 -20.18 -2.76 -33.04
N SER A 400 -21.46 -2.42 -33.17
CA SER A 400 -22.21 -2.63 -34.40
C SER A 400 -21.97 -1.50 -35.40
N PHE A 401 -21.99 -1.83 -36.69
CA PHE A 401 -21.91 -0.89 -37.80
C PHE A 401 -23.05 -1.10 -38.80
N ALA A 402 -23.33 -0.09 -39.61
CA ALA A 402 -24.41 -0.11 -40.59
C ALA A 402 -23.89 -0.54 -41.96
#